data_AF-A0A9P9M979-F1
#
_entry.id   AF-A0A9P9M979-F1
#
_cell.length_a   1.000
_cell.length_b   1.000
_cell.length_c   1.000
_cell.angle_alpha   90.00
_cell.angle_beta   90.00
_cell.angle_gamma   90.00
#
_symmetry.space_group_name_H-M   'P 1'
#
loop_
_entity.id
_entity.type
_entity.pdbx_description
1 polymer ?
#
loop_
_entity_poly.entity_id
_entity_poly.type
_entity_poly.pdbx_seq_one_letter_code
_entity_poly.pdbx_strand_id
1 'polypeptide(L)'
;KSRTSHKDRPEIYACLFCQKTFNRKGDWKRHEGTLHEPQREWRCPGSGCNRKFFARNKFRRHHESDHGCIDCRHDSDPAVMIVLRSASAWGCGFCITVLMTWDERVDHIGGHFEAGCKRREWDFSTVVRSLLLQPGICDAWLSLLHQIHGPST
;
A
#
# COMPACT_ATOMS: atom_id res chain seq x y z
N LYS A 1 -24.18 28.41 -3.70
CA LYS A 1 -23.11 27.49 -4.18
C LYS A 1 -23.38 26.12 -3.56
N SER A 2 -23.92 25.17 -4.32
CA SER A 2 -24.38 23.86 -3.83
C SER A 2 -23.19 22.94 -3.49
N ARG A 3 -23.17 22.37 -2.29
CA ARG A 3 -22.21 21.34 -1.85
C ARG A 3 -22.70 20.01 -2.43
N THR A 4 -22.13 19.57 -3.54
CA THR A 4 -22.40 18.24 -4.11
C THR A 4 -21.99 17.16 -3.11
N SER A 5 -22.94 16.30 -2.73
CA SER A 5 -22.74 15.19 -1.81
C SER A 5 -21.68 14.22 -2.35
N HIS A 6 -20.79 13.76 -1.49
CA HIS A 6 -19.72 12.83 -1.85
C HIS A 6 -20.20 11.42 -2.24
N LYS A 7 -21.51 11.16 -2.23
CA LYS A 7 -22.12 9.87 -2.60
C LYS A 7 -22.33 9.70 -4.12
N ASP A 8 -22.26 10.76 -4.92
CA ASP A 8 -22.61 10.69 -6.35
C ASP A 8 -21.44 10.35 -7.29
N ARG A 9 -20.21 10.22 -6.78
CA ARG A 9 -19.05 9.85 -7.61
C ARG A 9 -18.91 8.33 -7.71
N PRO A 10 -18.63 7.78 -8.91
CA PRO A 10 -18.43 6.35 -9.10
C PRO A 10 -17.21 5.86 -8.30
N GLU A 11 -17.34 4.67 -7.72
CA GLU A 11 -16.25 3.99 -7.01
C GLU A 11 -15.31 3.29 -7.99
N ILE A 12 -14.42 4.06 -8.61
CA ILE A 12 -13.50 3.55 -9.63
C ILE A 12 -12.23 2.90 -9.04
N TYR A 13 -11.81 3.30 -7.84
CA TYR A 13 -10.58 2.78 -7.23
C TYR A 13 -10.90 1.53 -6.42
N ALA A 14 -10.34 0.40 -6.83
CA ALA A 14 -10.50 -0.86 -6.10
C ALA A 14 -9.20 -1.21 -5.35
N CYS A 15 -9.33 -1.66 -4.10
CA CYS A 15 -8.21 -2.28 -3.40
C CYS A 15 -7.73 -3.50 -4.18
N LEU A 16 -6.42 -3.70 -4.31
CA LEU A 16 -5.83 -4.85 -5.01
C LEU A 16 -5.59 -6.06 -4.08
N PHE A 17 -5.69 -5.88 -2.77
CA PHE A 17 -5.51 -6.93 -1.77
C PHE A 17 -6.82 -7.46 -1.17
N CYS A 18 -7.91 -6.70 -1.25
CA CYS A 18 -9.23 -7.10 -0.77
C CYS A 18 -10.36 -6.60 -1.69
N GLN A 19 -11.62 -6.77 -1.28
CA GLN A 19 -12.80 -6.46 -2.11
C GLN A 19 -13.32 -5.02 -1.95
N LYS A 20 -12.65 -4.15 -1.17
CA LYS A 20 -13.13 -2.77 -0.95
C LYS A 20 -12.91 -1.87 -2.16
N THR A 21 -13.89 -1.00 -2.41
CA THR A 21 -13.90 0.02 -3.47
C THR A 21 -14.03 1.42 -2.87
N PHE A 22 -13.59 2.42 -3.63
CA PHE A 22 -13.51 3.81 -3.19
C PHE A 22 -13.79 4.75 -4.36
N ASN A 23 -14.44 5.88 -4.09
CA ASN A 23 -14.66 6.95 -5.06
C ASN A 23 -13.59 8.06 -5.03
N ARG A 24 -12.56 7.91 -4.20
CA ARG A 24 -11.42 8.84 -4.13
C ARG A 24 -10.10 8.09 -4.01
N LYS A 25 -9.12 8.54 -4.81
CA LYS A 25 -7.74 8.04 -4.78
C LYS A 25 -7.11 8.14 -3.39
N GLY A 26 -7.34 9.25 -2.67
CA GLY A 26 -6.78 9.45 -1.33
C GLY A 26 -7.30 8.45 -0.28
N ASP A 27 -8.57 8.06 -0.37
CA ASP A 27 -9.15 7.07 0.54
C ASP A 27 -8.65 5.66 0.23
N TRP A 28 -8.54 5.31 -1.04
CA TRP A 28 -7.93 4.06 -1.51
C TRP A 28 -6.45 3.96 -1.12
N LYS A 29 -5.64 5.00 -1.38
CA LYS A 29 -4.23 5.11 -0.97
C LYS A 29 -4.06 4.86 0.53
N ARG A 30 -4.86 5.55 1.35
CA ARG A 30 -4.84 5.41 2.81
C ARG A 30 -5.25 4.01 3.25
N HIS A 31 -6.24 3.42 2.61
CA HIS A 31 -6.70 2.07 2.93
C HIS A 31 -5.58 1.04 2.70
N GLU A 32 -4.98 1.01 1.50
CA GLU A 32 -3.92 0.05 1.22
C GLU A 32 -2.67 0.31 2.07
N GLY A 33 -2.23 1.56 2.21
CA GLY A 33 -1.06 1.91 3.00
C GLY A 33 -1.22 1.74 4.52
N THR A 34 -2.41 1.47 5.03
CA THR A 34 -2.64 1.19 6.47
C THR A 34 -2.94 -0.26 6.76
N LEU A 35 -3.56 -1.00 5.82
CA LEU A 35 -3.99 -2.39 6.06
C LEU A 35 -3.18 -3.44 5.29
N HIS A 36 -2.54 -3.06 4.19
CA HIS A 36 -1.87 -3.99 3.29
C HIS A 36 -0.38 -3.67 3.15
N GLU A 37 0.00 -2.40 3.19
CA GLU A 37 1.39 -1.94 3.16
C GLU A 37 1.68 -0.96 4.33
N PRO A 38 1.47 -1.38 5.61
CA PRO A 38 1.70 -0.52 6.74
C PRO A 38 3.19 -0.18 6.90
N GLN A 39 3.49 1.12 6.89
CA GLN A 39 4.86 1.63 7.09
C GLN A 39 5.25 1.72 8.57
N ARG A 40 4.24 1.83 9.45
CA ARG A 40 4.42 2.06 10.89
C ARG A 40 3.38 1.29 11.68
N GLU A 41 3.79 0.80 12.83
CA GLU A 41 2.96 0.16 13.84
C GLU A 41 3.10 0.92 15.16
N TRP A 42 1.98 1.23 15.81
CA TRP A 42 1.92 1.75 17.16
C TRP A 42 1.50 0.63 18.11
N ARG A 43 2.37 0.27 19.05
CA ARG A 43 2.07 -0.71 20.10
C ARG A 43 1.71 0.01 21.38
N CYS A 44 0.57 -0.32 21.98
CA CYS A 44 0.21 0.28 23.27
C CYS A 44 1.28 -0.07 24.34
N PRO A 45 1.85 0.92 25.05
CA PRO A 45 2.74 0.68 26.18
C PRO A 45 1.99 0.40 27.50
N GLY A 46 0.65 0.46 27.50
CA GLY A 46 -0.16 0.24 28.70
C GLY A 46 0.04 -1.18 29.24
N SER A 47 0.27 -1.29 30.56
CA SER A 47 0.46 -2.59 31.21
C SER A 47 -0.77 -3.49 30.98
N GLY A 48 -0.56 -4.69 30.44
CA GLY A 48 -1.63 -5.62 30.07
C GLY A 48 -2.36 -5.29 28.75
N CYS A 49 -1.99 -4.22 28.04
CA CYS A 49 -2.59 -3.86 26.75
C CYS A 49 -1.71 -4.29 25.57
N ASN A 50 -2.13 -5.34 24.85
CA ASN A 50 -1.41 -5.86 23.69
C ASN A 50 -1.93 -5.30 22.34
N ARG A 51 -2.65 -4.18 22.36
CA ARG A 51 -3.25 -3.62 21.14
C ARG A 51 -2.20 -2.95 20.24
N LYS A 52 -2.38 -3.17 18.94
CA LYS A 52 -1.55 -2.63 17.87
C LYS A 52 -2.40 -1.84 16.88
N PHE A 53 -1.82 -0.79 16.33
CA PHE A 53 -2.50 0.11 15.41
C PHE A 53 -1.57 0.47 14.25
N PHE A 54 -2.12 0.59 13.05
CA PHE A 54 -1.36 0.99 11.85
C PHE A 54 -1.72 2.41 11.38
N ALA A 55 -2.40 3.17 12.25
CA ALA A 55 -2.76 4.56 12.02
C ALA A 55 -2.68 5.37 13.31
N ARG A 56 -1.92 6.47 13.30
CA ARG A 56 -1.69 7.36 14.44
C ARG A 56 -2.98 7.77 15.17
N ASN A 57 -4.00 8.21 14.42
CA ASN A 57 -5.26 8.67 15.02
C ASN A 57 -6.04 7.54 15.71
N LYS A 58 -5.88 6.28 15.26
CA LYS A 58 -6.53 5.13 15.90
C LYS A 58 -5.86 4.80 17.23
N PHE A 59 -4.53 4.85 17.27
CA PHE A 59 -3.75 4.71 18.49
C PHE A 59 -4.10 5.79 19.53
N ARG A 60 -4.09 7.07 19.12
CA ARG A 60 -4.44 8.20 20.00
C ARG A 60 -5.82 8.04 20.62
N ARG A 61 -6.83 7.75 19.79
CA ARG A 61 -8.19 7.54 20.26
C ARG A 61 -8.31 6.38 21.25
N HIS A 62 -7.58 5.28 21.01
CA HIS A 62 -7.52 4.17 21.96
C HIS A 62 -6.90 4.59 23.31
N HIS A 63 -5.83 5.40 23.29
CA HIS A 63 -5.24 5.93 24.52
C HIS A 63 -6.16 6.90 25.26
N GLU A 64 -6.88 7.75 24.54
CA GLU A 64 -7.88 8.65 25.11
C GLU A 64 -9.03 7.84 25.75
N SER A 65 -9.57 6.83 25.07
CA SER A 65 -10.75 6.09 25.55
C SER A 65 -10.45 5.00 26.59
N ASP A 66 -9.38 4.24 26.40
CA ASP A 66 -9.13 3.01 27.16
C ASP A 66 -8.09 3.23 28.27
N HIS A 67 -7.34 4.34 28.19
CA HIS A 67 -6.28 4.71 29.14
C HIS A 67 -6.39 6.14 29.68
N GLY A 68 -7.43 6.89 29.33
CA GLY A 68 -7.69 8.24 29.86
C GLY A 68 -6.62 9.29 29.51
N CYS A 69 -5.82 9.06 28.47
CA CYS A 69 -4.70 9.91 28.13
C CYS A 69 -5.16 11.11 27.27
N ILE A 70 -5.28 12.29 27.88
CA ILE A 70 -5.83 13.50 27.23
C ILE A 70 -4.82 14.15 26.26
N ASP A 71 -3.52 14.10 26.55
CA ASP A 71 -2.42 14.54 25.67
C ASP A 71 -1.40 13.41 25.48
N CYS A 72 -1.70 12.47 24.56
CA CYS A 72 -0.86 11.30 24.34
C CYS A 72 0.40 11.66 23.56
N ARG A 73 1.52 11.79 24.28
CA ARG A 73 2.88 11.95 23.72
C ARG A 73 3.56 10.64 23.32
N HIS A 74 2.98 9.50 23.73
CA HIS A 74 3.51 8.18 23.41
C HIS A 74 3.51 7.86 21.91
N ASP A 75 2.71 8.57 21.11
CA ASP A 75 2.59 8.28 19.68
C ASP A 75 3.82 8.66 18.83
N SER A 76 4.72 9.46 19.40
CA SER A 76 6.03 9.81 18.85
C SER A 76 7.20 9.09 19.54
N ASP A 77 6.94 8.29 20.57
CA ASP A 77 7.96 7.52 21.27
C ASP A 77 8.50 6.40 20.34
N PRO A 78 9.82 6.32 20.08
CA PRO A 78 10.41 5.26 19.26
C PRO A 78 10.18 3.83 19.78
N ALA A 79 9.93 3.66 21.07
CA ALA A 79 9.59 2.35 21.66
C ALA A 79 8.13 1.94 21.35
N VAL A 80 7.25 2.91 21.10
CA VAL A 80 5.82 2.71 20.82
C VAL A 80 5.56 2.69 19.31
N MET A 81 6.21 3.60 18.57
CA MET A 81 6.08 3.78 17.14
C MET A 81 7.23 3.08 16.42
N ILE A 82 6.93 1.90 15.90
CA ILE A 82 7.88 1.02 15.23
C ILE A 82 7.75 1.22 13.73
N VAL A 83 8.89 1.53 13.08
CA VAL A 83 8.98 1.56 11.62
C VAL A 83 9.04 0.13 11.10
N LEU A 84 8.09 -0.23 10.24
CA LEU A 84 8.05 -1.54 9.61
C LEU A 84 8.90 -1.53 8.35
N ARG A 85 9.45 -2.69 7.99
CA ARG A 85 10.11 -2.87 6.71
C ARG A 85 9.03 -2.86 5.62
N SER A 86 9.03 -1.80 4.82
CA SER A 86 8.22 -1.70 3.60
C SER A 86 8.82 -2.53 2.48
N ALA A 87 7.97 -2.94 1.53
CA ALA A 87 8.45 -3.33 0.21
C ALA A 87 9.30 -2.20 -0.40
N SER A 88 10.36 -2.59 -1.13
CA SER A 88 11.28 -1.67 -1.83
C SER A 88 10.97 -1.51 -3.31
N ALA A 89 10.01 -2.29 -3.83
CA ALA A 89 9.53 -2.22 -5.20
C ALA A 89 8.15 -2.89 -5.29
N TRP A 90 7.38 -2.49 -6.31
CA TRP A 90 6.06 -3.03 -6.61
C TRP A 90 5.92 -3.29 -8.11
N GLY A 91 5.30 -4.39 -8.47
CA GLY A 91 4.92 -4.69 -9.85
C GLY A 91 3.51 -4.22 -10.14
N CYS A 92 3.31 -3.58 -11.30
CA CYS A 92 1.96 -3.40 -11.83
C CYS A 92 1.44 -4.73 -12.38
N GLY A 93 0.15 -5.02 -12.14
CA GLY A 93 -0.57 -6.18 -12.65
C GLY A 93 -1.51 -5.86 -13.82
N PHE A 94 -1.68 -4.58 -14.16
CA PHE A 94 -2.38 -4.15 -15.38
C PHE A 94 -1.42 -4.03 -16.58
N CYS A 95 -0.14 -3.78 -16.32
CA CYS A 95 0.91 -3.70 -17.34
C CYS A 95 2.26 -4.12 -16.77
N ILE A 96 3.25 -4.34 -17.65
CA ILE A 96 4.61 -4.71 -17.25
C ILE A 96 5.37 -3.43 -16.87
N THR A 97 5.40 -3.09 -15.58
CA THR A 97 6.09 -1.89 -15.07
C THR A 97 6.48 -2.12 -13.61
N VAL A 98 7.76 -1.89 -13.30
CA VAL A 98 8.27 -1.84 -11.92
C VAL A 98 8.18 -0.42 -11.38
N LEU A 99 7.76 -0.30 -10.12
CA LEU A 99 7.56 0.98 -9.43
C LEU A 99 8.37 0.90 -8.14
N MET A 100 9.25 1.88 -7.91
CA MET A 100 10.26 1.80 -6.85
C MET A 100 9.82 2.53 -5.58
N THR A 101 8.79 3.37 -5.67
CA THR A 101 8.18 4.02 -4.51
C THR A 101 6.68 3.72 -4.40
N TRP A 102 6.18 3.81 -3.16
CA TRP A 102 4.75 3.64 -2.90
C TRP A 102 3.90 4.69 -3.61
N ASP A 103 4.39 5.93 -3.70
CA ASP A 103 3.67 7.02 -4.36
C ASP A 103 3.61 6.80 -5.87
N GLU A 104 4.71 6.38 -6.51
CA GLU A 104 4.72 5.94 -7.91
C GLU A 104 3.72 4.80 -8.15
N ARG A 105 3.68 3.82 -7.26
CA ARG A 105 2.70 2.72 -7.33
C ARG A 105 1.27 3.25 -7.35
N VAL A 106 0.93 4.07 -6.37
CA VAL A 106 -0.43 4.60 -6.21
C VAL A 106 -0.82 5.47 -7.39
N ASP A 107 0.11 6.28 -7.89
CA ASP A 107 -0.17 7.17 -9.01
C ASP A 107 -0.35 6.42 -10.31
N HIS A 108 0.55 5.48 -10.61
CA HIS A 108 0.47 4.63 -11.80
C HIS A 108 -0.80 3.77 -11.81
N ILE A 109 -1.07 3.02 -10.73
CA ILE A 109 -2.26 2.15 -10.65
C ILE A 109 -3.55 3.00 -10.63
N GLY A 110 -3.51 4.16 -9.96
CA GLY A 110 -4.61 5.12 -10.00
C GLY A 110 -4.95 5.55 -11.42
N GLY A 111 -3.93 5.78 -12.27
CA GLY A 111 -4.11 6.09 -13.68
C GLY A 111 -4.84 4.99 -14.47
N HIS A 112 -4.57 3.72 -14.19
CA HIS A 112 -5.31 2.59 -14.80
C HIS A 112 -6.79 2.60 -14.43
N PHE A 113 -7.12 2.84 -13.16
CA PHE A 113 -8.52 2.96 -12.73
C PHE A 113 -9.22 4.17 -13.38
N GLU A 114 -8.52 5.30 -13.48
CA GLU A 114 -9.01 6.51 -14.16
C GLU A 114 -9.21 6.28 -15.66
N ALA A 115 -8.41 5.41 -16.28
CA ALA A 115 -8.57 4.94 -17.65
C ALA A 115 -9.67 3.87 -17.82
N GLY A 116 -10.29 3.41 -16.73
CA GLY A 116 -11.42 2.48 -16.75
C GLY A 116 -11.08 1.00 -16.56
N CYS A 117 -9.81 0.66 -16.33
CA CYS A 117 -9.42 -0.70 -15.94
C CYS A 117 -10.08 -1.11 -14.63
N LYS A 118 -10.45 -2.38 -14.50
CA LYS A 118 -11.16 -2.91 -13.33
C LYS A 118 -10.29 -3.92 -12.61
N ARG A 119 -10.50 -4.09 -11.30
CA ARG A 119 -9.77 -5.08 -10.47
C ARG A 119 -9.64 -6.47 -11.10
N ARG A 120 -10.67 -6.94 -11.81
CA ARG A 120 -10.69 -8.26 -12.47
C ARG A 120 -9.66 -8.41 -13.61
N GLU A 121 -9.15 -7.30 -14.14
CA GLU A 121 -8.13 -7.27 -15.18
C GLU A 121 -6.72 -7.32 -14.59
N TRP A 122 -6.59 -7.28 -13.26
CA TRP A 122 -5.31 -7.41 -12.57
C TRP A 122 -4.80 -8.86 -12.64
N ASP A 123 -3.60 -9.05 -13.19
CA ASP A 123 -2.97 -10.36 -13.32
C ASP A 123 -1.70 -10.48 -12.45
N PHE A 124 -1.69 -11.48 -11.56
CA PHE A 124 -0.55 -11.75 -10.68
C PHE A 124 0.70 -12.20 -11.45
N SER A 125 0.55 -12.84 -12.61
CA SER A 125 1.68 -13.22 -13.45
C SER A 125 2.37 -11.99 -14.04
N THR A 126 1.59 -10.97 -14.40
CA THR A 126 2.08 -9.65 -14.81
C THR A 126 2.80 -8.95 -13.66
N VAL A 127 2.30 -9.04 -12.43
CA VAL A 127 3.00 -8.51 -11.24
C VAL A 127 4.38 -9.14 -11.08
N VAL A 128 4.47 -10.47 -11.18
CA VAL A 128 5.76 -11.18 -11.05
C VAL A 128 6.72 -10.74 -12.16
N ARG A 129 6.27 -10.69 -13.41
CA ARG A 129 7.09 -10.20 -14.55
C ARG A 129 7.56 -8.77 -14.34
N SER A 130 6.69 -7.89 -13.85
CA SER A 130 7.05 -6.52 -13.49
C SER A 130 8.14 -6.48 -12.40
N LEU A 131 8.02 -7.30 -11.37
CA LEU A 131 9.01 -7.35 -10.27
C LEU A 131 10.38 -7.88 -10.70
N LEU A 132 10.46 -8.71 -11.74
CA LEU A 132 11.74 -9.16 -12.30
C LEU A 132 12.53 -8.02 -12.96
N LEU A 133 11.87 -6.89 -13.30
CA LEU A 133 12.52 -5.71 -13.88
C LEU A 133 13.18 -4.79 -12.85
N GLN A 134 13.17 -5.14 -11.57
CA GLN A 134 13.90 -4.39 -10.54
C GLN A 134 15.41 -4.31 -10.89
N PRO A 135 16.07 -3.17 -10.63
CA PRO A 135 17.51 -3.05 -10.83
C PRO A 135 18.29 -4.16 -10.10
N GLY A 136 19.28 -4.76 -10.76
CA GLY A 136 20.05 -5.90 -10.25
C GLY A 136 19.34 -7.26 -10.34
N ILE A 137 18.02 -7.32 -10.12
CA ILE A 137 17.24 -8.55 -10.35
C ILE A 137 17.11 -8.81 -11.85
N CYS A 138 16.86 -7.77 -12.65
CA CYS A 138 16.74 -7.88 -14.10
C CYS A 138 18.01 -8.48 -14.72
N ASP A 139 19.19 -7.99 -14.32
CA ASP A 139 20.48 -8.45 -14.83
C ASP A 139 20.74 -9.92 -14.46
N ALA A 140 20.42 -10.31 -13.23
CA ALA A 140 20.53 -11.68 -12.76
C ALA A 140 19.56 -12.61 -13.50
N TRP A 141 18.33 -12.16 -13.74
CA TRP A 141 17.30 -12.89 -14.48
C TRP A 141 17.68 -13.09 -15.94
N LEU A 142 18.16 -12.04 -16.63
CA LEU A 142 18.63 -12.13 -18.01
C LEU A 142 19.84 -13.07 -18.12
N SER A 143 20.76 -12.99 -17.16
CA SER A 143 21.92 -13.89 -17.10
C SER A 143 21.49 -15.36 -16.97
N LEU A 144 20.48 -15.65 -16.14
CA LEU A 144 19.91 -16.99 -16.00
C LEU A 144 19.23 -17.45 -17.29
N LEU A 145 18.44 -16.60 -17.94
CA LEU A 145 17.81 -16.92 -19.22
C LEU A 145 18.84 -17.24 -20.31
N HIS A 146 19.92 -16.46 -20.39
CA HIS A 146 21.02 -16.74 -21.31
C HIS A 146 21.69 -18.09 -21.05
N GLN A 147 21.84 -18.50 -19.78
CA GLN A 147 22.40 -19.80 -19.43
C GLN A 147 21.50 -20.98 -19.82
N ILE A 148 20.17 -20.82 -19.67
CA ILE A 148 19.21 -21.91 -19.93
C ILE A 148 18.90 -22.03 -21.42
N HIS A 149 18.72 -20.91 -22.12
CA HIS A 149 18.18 -20.89 -23.49
C HIS A 149 19.18 -20.43 -24.55
N GLY A 150 20.38 -19.96 -24.15
CA GLY A 150 21.30 -19.27 -25.05
C GLY A 150 20.94 -17.79 -25.24
N PRO A 151 21.74 -17.04 -26.01
CA PRO A 151 21.47 -15.62 -26.28
C PRO A 151 20.18 -15.45 -27.08
N SER A 152 19.36 -14.47 -26.68
CA SER A 152 18.16 -14.08 -27.42
C SER A 152 18.58 -13.54 -28.80
N THR A 153 18.16 -14.18 -29.89
CA THR A 153 18.40 -13.73 -31.28
C THR A 153 17.64 -12.46 -31.62
#